data_AF-A0A1G2CBE2-F1
#
_entry.id   AF-A0A1G2CBE2-F1
#
_cell.length_a   1.000
_cell.length_b   1.000
_cell.length_c   1.000
_cell.angle_alpha   90.00
_cell.angle_beta   90.00
_cell.angle_gamma   90.00
#
_symmetry.space_group_name_H-M   'P 1'
#
loop_
_entity.id
_entity.type
_entity.pdbx_description
1 polymer ?
#
loop_
_entity_poly.entity_id
_entity_poly.type
_entity_poly.pdbx_seq_one_letter_code
_entity_poly.pdbx_strand_id
1 'polypeptide(L)'
;MDEDGFTRGEKSARDKACYLIVQLPWLLLHLPRLFFSALVRLVWGEAAARFAWQKIFTPANFLTSARFVLLGKAIALFFMGASLATQTHWLFFALATDFFDGPMARLNGEVTELGTYLDHSGDWGVTAWVIFLSIWYGTLELPFLLAALGAILLLFAINIAKFLKFRDPLVPLIRNVGAFAAEELQTDFWGRVQFVSLAVALFGGLFISVSGEAGFLFAGFMRGVGDWARTITYGALALSVFLGGYNTQEALDYSEFKAKKFRDKLRE
;
A
#
# COMPACT_ATOMS: atom_id res chain seq x y z
N MET A 1 -10.74 -31.45 3.38
CA MET A 1 -10.91 -30.31 2.46
C MET A 1 -12.08 -29.56 3.02
N ASP A 2 -11.84 -28.38 3.59
CA ASP A 2 -12.94 -27.54 4.09
C ASP A 2 -13.51 -26.72 2.92
N GLU A 3 -14.82 -26.52 2.92
CA GLU A 3 -15.66 -26.09 1.79
C GLU A 3 -15.37 -24.67 1.23
N ASP A 4 -14.39 -23.95 1.77
CA ASP A 4 -14.07 -22.58 1.37
C ASP A 4 -12.81 -22.42 0.51
N GLY A 5 -12.20 -23.51 0.03
CA GLY A 5 -11.17 -23.43 -1.03
C GLY A 5 -9.89 -22.63 -0.70
N PHE A 6 -9.74 -22.10 0.52
CA PHE A 6 -8.50 -21.52 0.99
C PHE A 6 -7.62 -22.65 1.51
N THR A 7 -6.66 -23.04 0.68
CA THR A 7 -5.50 -23.79 1.13
C THR A 7 -4.96 -23.12 2.39
N ARG A 8 -4.82 -23.90 3.49
CA ARG A 8 -3.92 -23.59 4.61
C ARG A 8 -2.51 -23.49 4.02
N GLY A 9 -2.23 -22.38 3.35
CA GLY A 9 -0.91 -22.06 2.85
C GLY A 9 0.01 -21.98 4.05
N GLU A 10 1.14 -22.67 3.96
CA GLU A 10 2.23 -22.55 4.91
C GLU A 10 2.43 -21.08 5.25
N LYS A 11 2.12 -20.67 6.49
CA LYS A 11 2.41 -19.31 6.96
C LYS A 11 3.88 -19.05 6.64
N SER A 12 4.14 -18.11 5.73
CA SER A 12 5.50 -17.85 5.27
C SER A 12 6.38 -17.53 6.49
N ALA A 13 7.68 -17.79 6.44
CA ALA A 13 8.58 -17.48 7.56
C ALA A 13 8.46 -16.01 8.02
N ARG A 14 8.13 -15.10 7.09
CA ARG A 14 7.80 -13.69 7.35
C ARG A 14 6.51 -13.51 8.14
N ASP A 15 5.43 -14.18 7.77
CA ASP A 15 4.16 -14.05 8.49
C ASP A 15 4.29 -14.59 9.93
N LYS A 16 5.11 -15.63 10.14
CA LYS A 16 5.46 -16.12 11.48
C LYS A 16 6.27 -15.10 12.29
N ALA A 17 7.26 -14.44 11.67
CA ALA A 17 8.07 -13.41 12.33
C ALA A 17 7.26 -12.16 12.69
N CYS A 18 6.33 -11.75 11.81
CA CYS A 18 5.45 -10.61 12.05
C CYS A 18 4.31 -10.91 13.02
N TYR A 19 4.01 -12.18 13.31
CA TYR A 19 2.82 -12.57 14.09
C TYR A 19 2.74 -11.84 15.42
N LEU A 20 3.75 -11.93 16.28
CA LEU A 20 3.74 -11.26 17.59
C LEU A 20 3.60 -9.74 17.48
N ILE A 21 4.26 -9.13 16.49
CA ILE A 21 4.28 -7.67 16.31
C ILE A 21 2.93 -7.16 15.79
N VAL A 22 2.26 -7.94 14.94
CA VAL A 22 1.01 -7.56 14.27
C VAL A 22 -0.23 -7.88 15.11
N GLN A 23 -0.16 -8.89 15.98
CA GLN A 23 -1.31 -9.29 16.80
C GLN A 23 -1.70 -8.23 17.84
N LEU A 24 -0.73 -7.51 18.41
CA LEU A 24 -1.03 -6.47 19.40
C LEU A 24 -1.80 -5.28 18.78
N PRO A 25 -1.37 -4.69 17.64
CA PRO A 25 -2.18 -3.73 16.89
C PRO A 25 -3.53 -4.31 16.43
N TRP A 26 -3.57 -5.57 15.98
CA TRP A 26 -4.82 -6.21 15.55
C TRP A 26 -5.85 -6.28 16.68
N LEU A 27 -5.43 -6.67 17.89
CA LEU A 27 -6.28 -6.69 19.09
C LEU A 27 -6.81 -5.30 19.45
N LEU A 28 -5.95 -4.27 19.40
CA LEU A 28 -6.36 -2.90 19.67
C LEU A 28 -7.40 -2.42 18.67
N LEU A 29 -7.22 -2.74 17.39
CA LEU A 29 -8.14 -2.39 16.30
C LEU A 29 -9.38 -3.29 16.26
N HIS A 30 -9.44 -4.34 17.06
CA HIS A 30 -10.65 -5.14 17.24
C HIS A 30 -11.74 -4.40 18.03
N LEU A 31 -11.35 -3.50 18.95
CA LEU A 31 -12.29 -2.68 19.72
C LEU A 31 -13.12 -1.73 18.84
N PRO A 32 -12.53 -0.89 17.97
CA PRO A 32 -13.32 -0.06 17.06
C PRO A 32 -14.18 -0.91 16.11
N ARG A 33 -13.71 -2.09 15.67
CA ARG A 33 -14.54 -3.01 14.87
C ARG A 33 -15.82 -3.40 15.60
N LEU A 34 -15.75 -3.82 16.86
CA LEU A 34 -16.92 -4.16 17.68
C LEU A 34 -17.89 -2.99 17.77
N PHE A 35 -17.36 -1.80 18.05
CA PHE A 35 -18.15 -0.57 18.15
C PHE A 35 -18.89 -0.25 16.84
N PHE A 36 -18.18 -0.17 15.72
CA PHE A 36 -18.77 0.18 14.43
C PHE A 36 -19.77 -0.88 13.93
N SER A 37 -19.48 -2.18 14.14
CA SER A 37 -20.43 -3.23 13.79
C SER A 37 -21.69 -3.20 14.66
N ALA A 38 -21.58 -2.84 15.94
CA ALA A 38 -22.75 -2.64 16.81
C ALA A 38 -23.62 -1.45 16.32
N LEU A 39 -22.99 -0.34 15.91
CA LEU A 39 -23.69 0.79 15.31
C LEU A 39 -24.41 0.39 14.02
N VAL A 40 -23.74 -0.33 13.12
CA VAL A 40 -24.36 -0.78 11.87
C VAL A 40 -25.52 -1.73 12.13
N ARG A 41 -25.40 -2.62 13.12
CA ARG A 41 -26.48 -3.50 13.55
C ARG A 41 -27.71 -2.71 14.02
N LEU A 42 -27.48 -1.63 14.77
CA LEU A 42 -28.54 -0.81 15.34
C LEU A 42 -29.31 -0.04 14.25
N VAL A 43 -28.61 0.46 13.22
CA VAL A 43 -29.20 1.30 12.17
C VAL A 43 -29.72 0.48 10.98
N TRP A 44 -29.01 -0.57 10.56
CA TRP A 44 -29.27 -1.32 9.32
C TRP A 44 -29.50 -2.83 9.54
N GLY A 45 -29.47 -3.31 10.78
CA GLY A 45 -29.78 -4.69 11.13
C GLY A 45 -28.62 -5.69 10.98
N GLU A 46 -28.91 -6.95 11.32
CA GLU A 46 -27.90 -8.01 11.48
C GLU A 46 -27.17 -8.38 10.18
N ALA A 47 -27.88 -8.38 9.05
CA ALA A 47 -27.28 -8.73 7.76
C ALA A 47 -26.21 -7.71 7.34
N ALA A 48 -26.53 -6.42 7.45
CA ALA A 48 -25.59 -5.34 7.15
C ALA A 48 -24.39 -5.35 8.12
N ALA A 49 -24.63 -5.59 9.41
CA ALA A 49 -23.56 -5.67 10.41
C ALA A 49 -22.59 -6.82 10.12
N ARG A 50 -23.10 -8.00 9.73
CA ARG A 50 -22.25 -9.15 9.34
C ARG A 50 -21.42 -8.85 8.10
N PHE A 51 -22.02 -8.26 7.07
CA PHE A 51 -21.28 -7.83 5.88
C PHE A 51 -20.18 -6.84 6.23
N ALA A 52 -20.52 -5.79 6.98
CA ALA A 52 -19.55 -4.76 7.38
C ALA A 52 -18.42 -5.34 8.26
N TRP A 53 -18.74 -6.23 9.19
CA TRP A 53 -17.75 -6.94 10.02
C TRP A 53 -16.74 -7.73 9.18
N GLN A 54 -17.20 -8.43 8.15
CA GLN A 54 -16.36 -9.30 7.33
C GLN A 54 -15.59 -8.56 6.25
N LYS A 55 -16.16 -7.50 5.67
CA LYS A 55 -15.63 -6.86 4.45
C LYS A 55 -15.13 -5.43 4.63
N ILE A 56 -15.60 -4.71 5.65
CA ILE A 56 -15.31 -3.27 5.82
C ILE A 56 -14.48 -3.02 7.07
N PHE A 57 -14.96 -3.42 8.24
CA PHE A 57 -14.38 -3.11 9.54
C PHE A 57 -13.32 -4.13 9.97
N THR A 58 -12.53 -4.66 9.04
CA THR A 58 -11.39 -5.49 9.43
C THR A 58 -10.33 -4.59 10.07
N PRO A 59 -9.60 -5.07 11.10
CA PRO A 59 -8.45 -4.36 11.66
C PRO A 59 -7.44 -3.89 10.60
N ALA A 60 -7.18 -4.70 9.58
CA ALA A 60 -6.33 -4.32 8.45
C ALA A 60 -6.89 -3.09 7.70
N ASN A 61 -8.18 -3.09 7.37
CA ASN A 61 -8.81 -1.94 6.69
C ASN A 61 -8.81 -0.68 7.56
N PHE A 62 -8.94 -0.79 8.89
CA PHE A 62 -8.78 0.35 9.79
C PHE A 62 -7.36 0.92 9.74
N LEU A 63 -6.35 0.04 9.68
CA LEU A 63 -4.96 0.44 9.59
C LEU A 63 -4.66 1.13 8.25
N THR A 64 -5.14 0.58 7.13
CA THR A 64 -5.07 1.23 5.82
C THR A 64 -5.83 2.56 5.81
N SER A 65 -6.99 2.64 6.47
CA SER A 65 -7.75 3.89 6.59
C SER A 65 -6.99 4.96 7.40
N ALA A 66 -6.27 4.54 8.46
CA ALA A 66 -5.42 5.42 9.22
C ALA A 66 -4.29 6.02 8.36
N ARG A 67 -3.76 5.27 7.37
CA ARG A 67 -2.81 5.79 6.37
C ARG A 67 -3.31 7.07 5.71
N PHE A 68 -4.55 7.07 5.23
CA PHE A 68 -5.15 8.24 4.58
C PHE A 68 -5.29 9.43 5.52
N VAL A 69 -5.61 9.19 6.79
CA VAL A 69 -5.66 10.25 7.81
C VAL A 69 -4.26 10.83 8.05
N LEU A 70 -3.24 9.99 8.15
CA LEU A 70 -1.84 10.40 8.35
C LEU A 70 -1.31 11.18 7.14
N LEU A 71 -1.59 10.70 5.92
CA LEU A 71 -1.28 11.38 4.67
C LEU A 71 -1.99 12.74 4.57
N GLY A 72 -3.31 12.77 4.81
CA GLY A 72 -4.10 13.99 4.81
C GLY A 72 -3.58 15.02 5.83
N LYS A 73 -3.12 14.56 6.99
CA LYS A 73 -2.48 15.42 7.99
C LYS A 73 -1.14 15.96 7.52
N ALA A 74 -0.29 15.15 6.88
CA ALA A 74 0.96 15.63 6.29
C ALA A 74 0.70 16.72 5.23
N ILE A 75 -0.31 16.52 4.37
CA ILE A 75 -0.76 17.50 3.37
C ILE A 75 -1.26 18.79 4.04
N ALA A 76 -2.13 18.69 5.04
CA ALA A 76 -2.64 19.86 5.74
C ALA A 76 -1.51 20.66 6.40
N LEU A 77 -0.56 19.98 7.02
CA LEU A 77 0.60 20.60 7.67
C LEU A 77 1.52 21.32 6.68
N PHE A 78 1.66 20.81 5.45
CA PHE A 78 2.35 21.53 4.37
C PHE A 78 1.69 22.90 4.12
N PHE A 79 0.37 22.93 3.94
CA PHE A 79 -0.36 24.18 3.69
C PHE A 79 -0.40 25.13 4.89
N MET A 80 -0.23 24.60 6.11
CA MET A 80 -0.09 25.37 7.34
C MET A 80 1.34 25.88 7.59
N GLY A 81 2.29 25.59 6.68
CA GLY A 81 3.67 26.04 6.79
C GLY A 81 4.51 25.27 7.82
N ALA A 82 4.13 24.04 8.18
CA ALA A 82 4.92 23.20 9.07
C ALA A 82 6.25 22.78 8.44
N SER A 83 7.25 22.46 9.27
CA SER A 83 8.56 22.03 8.78
C SER A 83 8.52 20.72 8.00
N LEU A 84 9.50 20.51 7.12
CA LEU A 84 9.61 19.28 6.34
C LEU A 84 9.84 18.07 7.25
N ALA A 85 10.59 18.22 8.35
CA ALA A 85 10.74 17.14 9.34
C ALA A 85 9.39 16.69 9.89
N THR A 86 8.53 17.63 10.26
CA THR A 86 7.20 17.32 10.81
C THR A 86 6.35 16.57 9.79
N GLN A 87 6.30 17.05 8.55
CA GLN A 87 5.57 16.38 7.47
C GLN A 87 6.13 14.97 7.21
N THR A 88 7.45 14.82 7.24
CA THR A 88 8.15 13.55 7.03
C THR A 88 7.82 12.52 8.12
N HIS A 89 7.64 12.94 9.39
CA HIS A 89 7.20 12.02 10.46
C HIS A 89 5.82 11.44 10.19
N TRP A 90 4.86 12.29 9.81
CA TRP A 90 3.50 11.83 9.49
C TRP A 90 3.49 10.88 8.29
N LEU A 91 4.28 11.18 7.26
CA LEU A 91 4.43 10.30 6.10
C LEU A 91 5.13 8.99 6.45
N PHE A 92 6.13 9.01 7.33
CA PHE A 92 6.77 7.79 7.80
C PHE A 92 5.77 6.90 8.56
N PHE A 93 4.95 7.47 9.44
CA PHE A 93 3.92 6.71 10.13
C PHE A 93 2.86 6.20 9.15
N ALA A 94 2.52 6.96 8.10
CA ALA A 94 1.65 6.46 7.03
C ALA A 94 2.29 5.24 6.33
N LEU A 95 3.56 5.32 5.93
CA LEU A 95 4.30 4.18 5.36
C LEU A 95 4.36 2.99 6.34
N ALA A 96 4.51 3.25 7.64
CA ALA A 96 4.55 2.17 8.63
C ALA A 96 3.23 1.40 8.70
N THR A 97 2.07 2.05 8.48
CA THR A 97 0.78 1.34 8.44
C THR A 97 0.72 0.29 7.32
N ASP A 98 1.32 0.58 6.17
CA ASP A 98 1.44 -0.33 5.01
C ASP A 98 2.25 -1.58 5.30
N PHE A 99 3.31 -1.42 6.07
CA PHE A 99 4.14 -2.56 6.43
C PHE A 99 3.36 -3.62 7.23
N PHE A 100 2.30 -3.22 7.94
CA PHE A 100 1.57 -4.07 8.88
C PHE A 100 0.20 -4.56 8.38
N ASP A 101 -0.52 -3.81 7.55
CA ASP A 101 -1.91 -4.15 7.18
C ASP A 101 -1.99 -5.42 6.31
N GLY A 102 -1.09 -5.61 5.34
CA GLY A 102 -1.02 -6.81 4.52
C GLY A 102 -0.77 -8.08 5.35
N PRO A 103 0.30 -8.14 6.16
CA PRO A 103 0.51 -9.24 7.10
C PRO A 103 -0.66 -9.44 8.08
N MET A 104 -1.25 -8.35 8.58
CA MET A 104 -2.40 -8.40 9.49
C MET A 104 -3.61 -9.08 8.84
N ALA A 105 -3.93 -8.72 7.60
CA ALA A 105 -5.03 -9.32 6.86
C ALA A 105 -4.78 -10.81 6.61
N ARG A 106 -3.59 -11.19 6.11
CA ARG A 106 -3.27 -12.59 5.76
C ARG A 106 -3.21 -13.50 6.99
N LEU A 107 -2.61 -13.04 8.08
CA LEU A 107 -2.44 -13.83 9.30
C LEU A 107 -3.75 -14.15 10.02
N ASN A 108 -4.76 -13.31 9.82
CA ASN A 108 -6.07 -13.44 10.47
C ASN A 108 -7.18 -13.87 9.50
N GLY A 109 -6.87 -14.13 8.22
CA GLY A 109 -7.86 -14.53 7.22
C GLY A 109 -8.83 -13.42 6.82
N GLU A 110 -8.39 -12.16 6.90
CA GLU A 110 -9.22 -10.95 6.72
C GLU A 110 -8.81 -10.15 5.47
N VAL A 111 -8.29 -10.83 4.45
CA VAL A 111 -8.02 -10.22 3.15
C VAL A 111 -9.34 -9.86 2.48
N THR A 112 -9.52 -8.59 2.15
CA THR A 112 -10.75 -8.08 1.51
C THR A 112 -10.42 -7.32 0.24
N GLU A 113 -11.34 -7.35 -0.71
CA GLU A 113 -11.25 -6.59 -1.96
C GLU A 113 -11.12 -5.08 -1.71
N LEU A 114 -11.92 -4.56 -0.76
CA LEU A 114 -11.85 -3.17 -0.33
C LEU A 114 -10.47 -2.84 0.25
N GLY A 115 -9.95 -3.69 1.15
CA GLY A 115 -8.64 -3.52 1.74
C GLY A 115 -7.54 -3.44 0.67
N THR A 116 -7.53 -4.39 -0.28
CA THR A 116 -6.56 -4.39 -1.38
C THR A 116 -6.66 -3.13 -2.25
N TYR A 117 -7.87 -2.64 -2.53
CA TYR A 117 -8.04 -1.41 -3.30
C TYR A 117 -7.55 -0.16 -2.54
N LEU A 118 -7.89 -0.07 -1.25
CA LEU A 118 -7.47 1.03 -0.38
C LEU A 118 -5.94 1.04 -0.21
N ASP A 119 -5.33 -0.14 -0.12
CA ASP A 119 -3.88 -0.30 0.03
C ASP A 119 -3.12 0.33 -1.15
N HIS A 120 -3.44 -0.09 -2.37
CA HIS A 120 -2.84 0.50 -3.59
C HIS A 120 -3.11 1.99 -3.74
N SER A 121 -4.32 2.43 -3.40
CA SER A 121 -4.67 3.85 -3.45
C SER A 121 -3.86 4.67 -2.43
N GLY A 122 -3.63 4.11 -1.25
CA GLY A 122 -2.82 4.70 -0.19
C GLY A 122 -1.35 4.82 -0.59
N ASP A 123 -0.79 3.76 -1.18
CA ASP A 123 0.59 3.73 -1.68
C ASP A 123 0.84 4.76 -2.76
N TRP A 124 -0.04 4.86 -3.75
CA TRP A 124 0.06 5.89 -4.77
C TRP A 124 -0.05 7.29 -4.17
N GLY A 125 -0.95 7.50 -3.21
CA GLY A 125 -1.11 8.77 -2.51
C GLY A 125 0.15 9.20 -1.77
N VAL A 126 0.71 8.32 -0.93
CA VAL A 126 1.95 8.59 -0.18
C VAL A 126 3.11 8.82 -1.14
N THR A 127 3.27 7.95 -2.15
CA THR A 127 4.38 8.05 -3.10
C THR A 127 4.32 9.34 -3.91
N ALA A 128 3.16 9.68 -4.46
CA ALA A 128 2.96 10.92 -5.21
C ALA A 128 3.23 12.15 -4.34
N TRP A 129 2.79 12.13 -3.08
CA TRP A 129 3.02 13.23 -2.15
C TRP A 129 4.49 13.39 -1.76
N VAL A 130 5.21 12.28 -1.52
CA VAL A 130 6.65 12.31 -1.26
C VAL A 130 7.42 12.84 -2.48
N ILE A 131 7.04 12.44 -3.70
CA ILE A 131 7.61 13.00 -4.94
C ILE A 131 7.37 14.50 -4.99
N PHE A 132 6.14 14.96 -4.72
CA PHE A 132 5.82 16.38 -4.69
C PHE A 132 6.69 17.15 -3.69
N LEU A 133 6.80 16.66 -2.44
CA LEU A 133 7.68 17.29 -1.44
C LEU A 133 9.14 17.27 -1.87
N SER A 134 9.58 16.20 -2.52
CA SER A 134 10.95 16.08 -2.99
C SER A 134 11.27 17.09 -4.09
N ILE A 135 10.32 17.35 -5.00
CA ILE A 135 10.44 18.41 -6.01
C ILE A 135 10.44 19.77 -5.34
N TRP A 136 9.48 20.01 -4.44
CA TRP A 136 9.27 21.31 -3.80
C TRP A 136 10.46 21.77 -2.96
N TYR A 137 11.01 20.87 -2.16
CA TYR A 137 12.14 21.14 -1.26
C TYR A 137 13.50 20.78 -1.87
N GLY A 138 13.53 20.24 -3.09
CA GLY A 138 14.77 19.86 -3.77
C GLY A 138 15.55 18.74 -3.07
N THR A 139 14.85 17.76 -2.50
CA THR A 139 15.49 16.71 -1.68
C THR A 139 16.16 15.61 -2.51
N LEU A 140 15.79 15.49 -3.78
CA LEU A 140 16.36 14.59 -4.79
C LEU A 140 16.44 15.34 -6.13
N GLU A 141 17.34 14.93 -7.01
CA GLU A 141 17.51 15.58 -8.31
C GLU A 141 16.29 15.33 -9.20
N LEU A 142 15.90 16.38 -9.93
CA LEU A 142 14.70 16.38 -10.76
C LEU A 142 14.61 15.21 -11.76
N PRO A 143 15.69 14.81 -12.49
CA PRO A 143 15.59 13.68 -13.41
C PRO A 143 15.16 12.38 -12.74
N PHE A 144 15.59 12.16 -11.48
CA PHE A 144 15.22 10.98 -10.71
C PHE A 144 13.75 11.00 -10.31
N LEU A 145 13.26 12.15 -9.87
CA LEU A 145 11.85 12.33 -9.49
C LEU A 145 10.93 12.15 -10.70
N LEU A 146 11.34 12.63 -11.87
CA LEU A 146 10.61 12.42 -13.12
C LEU A 146 10.60 10.94 -13.54
N ALA A 147 11.71 10.23 -13.38
CA ALA A 147 11.78 8.79 -13.65
C ALA A 147 10.88 7.98 -12.71
N ALA A 148 10.89 8.28 -11.41
CA ALA A 148 10.02 7.65 -10.42
C ALA A 148 8.54 7.91 -10.74
N LEU A 149 8.18 9.17 -11.01
CA LEU A 149 6.81 9.54 -11.41
C LEU A 149 6.39 8.83 -12.70
N GLY A 150 7.25 8.80 -13.71
CA GLY A 150 7.00 8.12 -14.98
C GLY A 150 6.75 6.62 -14.80
N ALA A 151 7.53 5.95 -13.95
CA ALA A 151 7.34 4.54 -13.64
C ALA A 151 5.98 4.27 -12.96
N ILE A 152 5.58 5.10 -12.00
CA ILE A 152 4.29 4.97 -11.31
C ILE A 152 3.13 5.19 -12.28
N LEU A 153 3.20 6.24 -13.11
CA LEU A 153 2.17 6.54 -14.11
C LEU A 153 2.05 5.43 -15.15
N LEU A 154 3.18 4.83 -15.55
CA LEU A 154 3.19 3.70 -16.46
C LEU A 154 2.51 2.46 -15.84
N LEU A 155 2.86 2.10 -14.61
CA LEU A 155 2.22 0.98 -13.89
C LEU A 155 0.72 1.23 -13.69
N PHE A 156 0.33 2.46 -13.36
CA PHE A 156 -1.06 2.86 -13.23
C PHE A 156 -1.82 2.69 -14.56
N ALA A 157 -1.26 3.19 -15.67
CA ALA A 157 -1.85 3.05 -17.00
C ALA A 157 -1.99 1.59 -17.43
N ILE A 158 -1.00 0.76 -17.13
CA ILE A 158 -1.01 -0.69 -17.37
C ILE A 158 -2.13 -1.36 -16.56
N ASN A 159 -2.28 -1.04 -15.28
CA ASN A 159 -3.36 -1.58 -14.45
C ASN A 159 -4.75 -1.15 -14.92
N ILE A 160 -4.91 0.06 -15.44
CA ILE A 160 -6.15 0.48 -16.11
C ILE A 160 -6.40 -0.35 -17.37
N ALA A 161 -5.39 -0.50 -18.23
CA ALA A 161 -5.52 -1.28 -19.46
C ALA A 161 -5.88 -2.75 -19.18
N LYS A 162 -5.25 -3.36 -18.16
CA LYS A 162 -5.62 -4.67 -17.60
C LYS A 162 -7.08 -4.72 -17.22
N PHE A 163 -7.49 -3.81 -16.35
CA PHE A 163 -8.85 -3.78 -15.84
C PHE A 163 -9.88 -3.67 -16.96
N LEU A 164 -9.63 -2.79 -17.94
CA LEU A 164 -10.52 -2.62 -19.10
C LEU A 164 -10.62 -3.87 -19.98
N LYS A 165 -9.56 -4.68 -20.07
CA LYS A 165 -9.55 -5.95 -20.80
C LYS A 165 -10.21 -7.09 -20.00
N PHE A 166 -10.02 -7.13 -18.69
CA PHE A 166 -10.50 -8.20 -17.81
C PHE A 166 -11.97 -8.00 -17.42
N ARG A 167 -12.44 -6.74 -17.33
CA ARG A 167 -13.81 -6.46 -16.89
C ARG A 167 -14.83 -7.15 -17.79
N ASP A 168 -15.88 -7.64 -17.15
CA ASP A 168 -17.10 -8.06 -17.82
C ASP A 168 -18.14 -6.93 -17.75
N PRO A 169 -18.57 -6.36 -18.89
CA PRO A 169 -19.57 -5.30 -18.89
C PRO A 169 -20.95 -5.75 -18.41
N LEU A 170 -21.23 -7.05 -18.36
CA LEU A 170 -22.50 -7.61 -17.86
C LEU A 170 -22.52 -7.72 -16.33
N VAL A 171 -21.36 -7.62 -15.68
CA VAL A 171 -21.21 -7.73 -14.23
C VAL A 171 -21.11 -6.32 -13.62
N PRO A 172 -21.72 -6.05 -12.46
CA PRO A 172 -21.59 -4.75 -11.79
C PRO A 172 -20.13 -4.32 -11.62
N LEU A 173 -19.85 -3.03 -11.84
CA LEU A 173 -18.49 -2.48 -11.81
C LEU A 173 -17.77 -2.79 -10.50
N ILE A 174 -18.48 -2.70 -9.37
CA ILE A 174 -17.89 -2.93 -8.05
C ILE A 174 -17.38 -4.37 -7.88
N ARG A 175 -18.09 -5.36 -8.44
CA ARG A 175 -17.67 -6.76 -8.42
C ARG A 175 -16.48 -7.01 -9.34
N ASN A 176 -16.45 -6.35 -10.50
CA ASN A 176 -15.28 -6.35 -11.39
C ASN A 176 -14.04 -5.79 -10.70
N VAL A 177 -14.16 -4.60 -10.07
CA VAL A 177 -13.05 -3.96 -9.36
C VAL A 177 -12.56 -4.84 -8.22
N GLY A 178 -13.49 -5.42 -7.45
CA GLY A 178 -13.14 -6.26 -6.31
C GLY A 178 -12.38 -7.53 -6.70
N ALA A 179 -12.90 -8.29 -7.67
CA ALA A 179 -12.23 -9.49 -8.17
C ALA A 179 -10.88 -9.16 -8.81
N PHE A 180 -10.80 -8.07 -9.57
CA PHE A 180 -9.55 -7.63 -10.20
C PHE A 180 -8.50 -7.25 -9.15
N ALA A 181 -8.91 -6.55 -8.09
CA ALA A 181 -8.03 -6.22 -6.98
C ALA A 181 -7.53 -7.48 -6.26
N ALA A 182 -8.41 -8.46 -6.02
CA ALA A 182 -8.05 -9.70 -5.33
C ALA A 182 -7.04 -10.56 -6.12
N GLU A 183 -7.12 -10.58 -7.45
CA GLU A 183 -6.32 -11.49 -8.28
C GLU A 183 -5.14 -10.82 -8.98
N GLU A 184 -5.33 -9.63 -9.57
CA GLU A 184 -4.35 -9.03 -10.49
C GLU A 184 -3.55 -7.88 -9.86
N LEU A 185 -4.05 -7.28 -8.77
CA LEU A 185 -3.30 -6.25 -8.03
C LEU A 185 -2.38 -6.82 -6.94
N GLN A 186 -2.35 -8.14 -6.75
CA GLN A 186 -1.41 -8.77 -5.82
C GLN A 186 0.02 -8.71 -6.38
N THR A 187 0.95 -8.14 -5.62
CA THR A 187 2.36 -8.07 -6.02
C THR A 187 3.10 -9.35 -5.65
N ASP A 188 3.87 -9.84 -6.61
CA ASP A 188 4.79 -10.95 -6.48
C ASP A 188 6.03 -10.55 -5.64
N PHE A 189 7.03 -11.43 -5.54
CA PHE A 189 8.25 -11.13 -4.78
C PHE A 189 9.02 -9.95 -5.38
N TRP A 190 9.21 -9.91 -6.70
CA TRP A 190 10.03 -8.89 -7.34
C TRP A 190 9.36 -7.52 -7.36
N GLY A 191 8.05 -7.47 -7.57
CA GLY A 191 7.24 -6.27 -7.37
C GLY A 191 7.41 -5.68 -5.97
N ARG A 192 7.41 -6.51 -4.92
CA ARG A 192 7.65 -6.03 -3.55
C ARG A 192 9.05 -5.46 -3.36
N VAL A 193 10.07 -6.12 -3.90
CA VAL A 193 11.46 -5.61 -3.83
C VAL A 193 11.56 -4.26 -4.55
N GLN A 194 10.91 -4.11 -5.71
CA GLN A 194 10.83 -2.84 -6.42
C GLN A 194 10.19 -1.75 -5.55
N PHE A 195 9.00 -2.01 -5.00
CA PHE A 195 8.27 -1.04 -4.17
C PHE A 195 9.06 -0.62 -2.91
N VAL A 196 9.67 -1.57 -2.20
CA VAL A 196 10.52 -1.26 -1.04
C VAL A 196 11.71 -0.40 -1.45
N SER A 197 12.34 -0.72 -2.59
CA SER A 197 13.47 0.07 -3.11
C SER A 197 13.06 1.50 -3.46
N LEU A 198 11.89 1.67 -4.06
CA LEU A 198 11.32 2.99 -4.34
C LEU A 198 11.03 3.78 -3.05
N ALA A 199 10.42 3.13 -2.06
CA ALA A 199 10.14 3.76 -0.76
C ALA A 199 11.43 4.20 -0.06
N VAL A 200 12.46 3.34 -0.04
CA VAL A 200 13.79 3.67 0.51
C VAL A 200 14.40 4.87 -0.21
N ALA A 201 14.33 4.93 -1.54
CA ALA A 201 14.86 6.06 -2.29
C ALA A 201 14.13 7.37 -1.96
N LEU A 202 12.81 7.37 -2.05
CA LEU A 202 12.00 8.57 -1.85
C LEU A 202 12.08 9.09 -0.42
N PHE A 203 11.91 8.21 0.58
CA PHE A 203 12.05 8.61 1.99
C PHE A 203 13.51 8.89 2.37
N GLY A 204 14.48 8.23 1.75
CA GLY A 204 15.91 8.50 1.93
C GLY A 204 16.26 9.95 1.62
N GLY A 205 15.76 10.46 0.49
CA GLY A 205 15.92 11.88 0.12
C GLY A 205 15.33 12.85 1.15
N LEU A 206 14.09 12.58 1.60
CA LEU A 206 13.47 13.38 2.67
C LEU A 206 14.31 13.33 3.96
N PHE A 207 14.69 12.13 4.40
CA PHE A 207 15.43 11.90 5.64
C PHE A 207 16.79 12.57 5.64
N ILE A 208 17.52 12.52 4.52
CA ILE A 208 18.78 13.25 4.36
C ILE A 208 18.55 14.74 4.55
N SER A 209 17.52 15.28 3.88
CA SER A 209 17.24 16.73 3.85
C SER A 209 16.84 17.28 5.21
N VAL A 210 16.15 16.50 6.03
CA VAL A 210 15.69 16.92 7.37
C VAL A 210 16.58 16.40 8.50
N SER A 211 17.65 15.67 8.21
CA SER A 211 18.50 15.01 9.23
C SER A 211 19.13 15.98 10.22
N GLY A 212 19.35 17.24 9.81
CA GLY A 212 19.87 18.32 10.64
C GLY A 212 18.80 19.14 11.37
N GLU A 213 17.50 18.91 11.12
CA GLU A 213 16.43 19.64 11.80
C GLU A 213 16.29 19.20 13.26
N ALA A 214 16.13 20.18 14.15
CA ALA A 214 15.87 19.91 15.57
C ALA A 214 14.54 19.15 15.73
N GLY A 215 14.57 18.08 16.52
CA GLY A 215 13.38 17.25 16.77
C GLY A 215 13.08 16.21 15.68
N PHE A 216 13.96 16.04 14.68
CA PHE A 216 13.81 14.93 13.73
C PHE A 216 14.01 13.57 14.42
N LEU A 217 12.94 12.79 14.51
CA LEU A 217 12.88 11.50 15.20
C LEU A 217 13.96 10.49 14.77
N PHE A 218 14.38 10.53 13.50
CA PHE A 218 15.41 9.62 12.96
C PHE A 218 16.80 10.23 12.87
N ALA A 219 17.08 11.36 13.53
CA ALA A 219 18.40 12.00 13.48
C ALA A 219 19.53 11.09 13.99
N GLY A 220 19.26 10.27 15.02
CA GLY A 220 20.23 9.27 15.50
C GLY A 220 20.55 8.20 14.45
N PHE A 221 19.51 7.66 13.79
CA PHE A 221 19.65 6.70 12.70
C PHE A 221 20.44 7.30 11.53
N MET A 222 20.10 8.52 11.09
CA MET A 222 20.78 9.19 9.98
C MET A 222 22.25 9.47 10.28
N ARG A 223 22.60 9.81 11.53
CA ARG A 223 24.02 9.92 11.95
C ARG A 223 24.76 8.59 11.87
N GLY A 224 24.09 7.48 12.20
CA GLY A 224 24.68 6.14 12.11
C GLY A 224 24.90 5.69 10.67
N VAL A 225 23.98 6.01 9.76
CA VAL A 225 24.14 5.74 8.32
C VAL A 225 25.22 6.63 7.71
N GLY A 226 25.28 7.91 8.12
CA GLY A 226 26.28 8.86 7.69
C GLY A 226 26.32 9.05 6.17
N ASP A 227 27.52 9.09 5.61
CA ASP A 227 27.75 9.36 4.18
C ASP A 227 27.17 8.30 3.24
N TRP A 228 26.88 7.09 3.76
CA TRP A 228 26.25 6.03 2.99
C TRP A 228 24.79 6.32 2.63
N ALA A 229 24.13 7.27 3.31
CA ALA A 229 22.71 7.53 3.12
C ALA A 229 22.39 7.88 1.66
N ARG A 230 23.24 8.71 1.02
CA ARG A 230 23.06 9.06 -0.40
C ARG A 230 23.26 7.84 -1.29
N THR A 231 24.34 7.08 -1.09
CA THR A 231 24.63 5.87 -1.87
C THR A 231 23.49 4.85 -1.78
N ILE A 232 22.94 4.62 -0.58
CA ILE A 232 21.79 3.73 -0.36
C ILE A 232 20.56 4.27 -1.10
N THR A 233 20.30 5.57 -0.99
CA THR A 233 19.15 6.24 -1.63
C THR A 233 19.17 6.07 -3.14
N TYR A 234 20.29 6.41 -3.80
CA TYR A 234 20.42 6.26 -5.26
C TYR A 234 20.55 4.80 -5.71
N GLY A 235 21.19 3.95 -4.91
CA GLY A 235 21.26 2.51 -5.17
C GLY A 235 19.88 1.86 -5.17
N ALA A 236 19.04 2.19 -4.19
CA ALA A 236 17.66 1.74 -4.11
C ALA A 236 16.83 2.28 -5.29
N LEU A 237 17.05 3.52 -5.70
CA LEU A 237 16.38 4.07 -6.87
C LEU A 237 16.75 3.31 -8.15
N ALA A 238 18.04 3.10 -8.39
CA ALA A 238 18.53 2.37 -9.56
C ALA A 238 17.95 0.95 -9.60
N LEU A 239 17.91 0.27 -8.45
CA LEU A 239 17.28 -1.04 -8.32
C LEU A 239 15.78 -1.01 -8.63
N SER A 240 15.05 -0.02 -8.12
CA SER A 240 13.62 0.15 -8.40
C SER A 240 13.35 0.37 -9.90
N VAL A 241 14.13 1.23 -10.56
CA VAL A 241 13.98 1.48 -11.99
C VAL A 241 14.29 0.22 -12.81
N PHE A 242 15.37 -0.49 -12.45
CA PHE A 242 15.76 -1.74 -13.11
C PHE A 242 14.66 -2.80 -13.01
N LEU A 243 14.11 -3.03 -11.81
CA LEU A 243 13.04 -4.00 -11.58
C LEU A 243 11.71 -3.57 -12.21
N GLY A 244 11.44 -2.27 -12.33
CA GLY A 244 10.24 -1.75 -13.00
C GLY A 244 10.16 -2.13 -14.48
N GLY A 245 11.30 -2.29 -15.15
CA GLY A 245 11.35 -2.81 -16.52
C GLY A 245 10.84 -4.25 -16.64
N TYR A 246 11.17 -5.11 -15.66
CA TYR A 246 10.73 -6.50 -15.61
C TYR A 246 9.20 -6.60 -15.42
N ASN A 247 8.67 -5.85 -14.45
CA ASN A 247 7.24 -5.84 -14.16
C ASN A 247 6.40 -5.26 -15.29
N THR A 248 6.96 -4.33 -16.08
CA THR A 248 6.28 -3.79 -17.27
C THR A 248 6.13 -4.86 -18.36
N GLN A 249 7.15 -5.69 -18.59
CA GLN A 249 7.09 -6.77 -19.58
C GLN A 249 6.12 -7.87 -19.16
N GLU A 250 6.20 -8.33 -17.92
CA GLU A 250 5.27 -9.32 -17.37
C GLU A 250 3.84 -8.78 -17.37
N ALA A 251 3.67 -7.50 -17.04
CA ALA A 251 2.37 -6.90 -17.17
C ALA A 251 1.89 -6.94 -18.61
N LEU A 252 2.65 -6.52 -19.62
CA LEU A 252 2.19 -6.51 -21.02
C LEU A 252 1.75 -7.88 -21.59
N ASP A 253 2.12 -9.00 -20.96
CA ASP A 253 1.71 -10.34 -21.39
C ASP A 253 0.26 -10.70 -20.98
N TYR A 254 -0.71 -10.26 -21.80
CA TYR A 254 -2.13 -10.52 -21.60
C TYR A 254 -2.72 -11.49 -22.62
N SER A 255 -2.62 -12.79 -22.35
CA SER A 255 -3.36 -13.76 -23.15
C SER A 255 -4.88 -13.56 -23.03
N GLU A 256 -5.60 -13.61 -24.15
CA GLU A 256 -7.08 -13.62 -24.17
C GLU A 256 -7.65 -14.78 -23.33
N PHE A 257 -6.88 -15.86 -23.21
CA PHE A 257 -7.23 -17.01 -22.37
C PHE A 257 -7.38 -16.62 -20.89
N LYS A 258 -6.42 -15.88 -20.32
CA LYS A 258 -6.49 -15.44 -18.91
C LYS A 258 -7.69 -14.52 -18.67
N ALA A 259 -7.91 -13.56 -19.57
CA ALA A 259 -9.04 -12.63 -19.48
C ALA A 259 -10.39 -13.35 -19.58
N LYS A 260 -10.50 -14.36 -20.46
CA LYS A 260 -11.72 -15.18 -20.55
C LYS A 260 -11.97 -15.96 -19.26
N LYS A 261 -10.95 -16.66 -18.74
CA LYS A 261 -11.06 -17.42 -17.48
C LYS A 261 -11.51 -16.56 -16.31
N PHE A 262 -10.97 -15.34 -16.22
CA PHE A 262 -11.37 -14.37 -15.20
C PHE A 262 -12.85 -13.96 -15.32
N ARG A 263 -13.33 -13.66 -16.53
CA ARG A 263 -14.74 -13.33 -16.78
C ARG A 263 -15.69 -14.49 -16.49
N ASP A 264 -15.29 -15.71 -16.82
CA ASP A 264 -16.09 -16.90 -16.53
C ASP A 264 -16.29 -17.05 -15.01
N LYS A 265 -15.22 -16.91 -14.22
CA LYS A 265 -15.27 -16.93 -12.75
C LYS A 265 -16.11 -15.78 -12.15
N LEU A 266 -16.12 -14.61 -12.79
CA LEU A 266 -16.94 -13.47 -12.36
C LEU A 266 -18.45 -13.71 -12.51
N ARG A 267 -18.86 -14.61 -13.41
CA ARG A 267 -20.26 -14.91 -13.71
C ARG A 267 -20.85 -16.03 -12.85
N GLU A 268 -20.00 -16.88 -12.28
CA GLU A 268 -20.36 -17.86 -11.24
C GLU A 268 -20.82 -17.17 -9.95
#